data_AF-S8AGF3-F1
#
_entry.id   AF-S8AGF3-F1
#
_cell.length_a   1.000
_cell.length_b   1.000
_cell.length_c   1.000
_cell.angle_alpha   90.00
_cell.angle_beta   90.00
_cell.angle_gamma   90.00
#
_symmetry.space_group_name_H-M   'P 1'
#
loop_
_entity.id
_entity.type
_entity.pdbx_description
1 polymer ?
#
loop_
_entity_poly.entity_id
_entity_poly.type
_entity_poly.pdbx_seq_one_letter_code
_entity_poly.pdbx_strand_id
1 'polypeptide(L)'
;MSAVRIKWSYEFHSEAVCLLVGPDREMIFVHAEPVCAVSDYMKNIFSLPQPLVPDDPVFHPKPFKCFIEYCYFKDYFEANDGQESPLSLHASVYLLAEKLECSQLKDKALLKATHWCCDSRMQNLRGKIKSIALDVFGAISIIYKYTKDVYSESSISMAENGSQNGNTIKRNGFRILLAHLAATYLEDIQHLSTFTEARCNFPEFATDIIIFTNSGPRVLVKTDGSYTVKYSGALPPQPIQTQTDSGLEIPLRENPSRLGGNSISEFERLLSSDTFRIVVEGEAKEAKCFNVHTSALNCSGYFRRLISSTMKETLENLVVLDSDVDDPNTFEMFIQYCCFRNYACDDIYPDIIVSHAKVYTLAERLDCLPLKDLSLRKVTSFLDSRNINSDEKFSVALSTAVKVIYENTYEAPGNTTQSASVNQETKFASTDKFRLLLAHVAAAHLLRLRQHLTFIQTHCSYPEFANHLIQLVQKGEDMEMDGEFKLKIRKP
;
A
#
# COMPACT_ATOMS: atom_id res chain seq x y z
N MET A 1 6.28 0.52 -19.62
CA MET A 1 5.44 0.19 -18.46
C MET A 1 5.86 1.10 -17.33
N SER A 2 4.99 2.01 -16.89
CA SER A 2 5.29 2.92 -15.78
C SER A 2 4.46 2.47 -14.60
N ALA A 3 5.07 1.76 -13.65
CA ALA A 3 4.47 1.45 -12.36
C ALA A 3 3.80 2.71 -11.79
N VAL A 4 2.63 2.57 -11.16
CA VAL A 4 2.08 3.67 -10.34
C VAL A 4 3.10 3.90 -9.23
N ARG A 5 3.96 4.92 -9.37
CA ARG A 5 4.72 5.42 -8.24
C ARG A 5 3.71 6.04 -7.30
N ILE A 6 3.34 5.31 -6.25
CA ILE A 6 2.67 5.90 -5.12
C ILE A 6 3.71 6.81 -4.47
N LYS A 7 3.48 8.12 -4.54
CA LYS A 7 4.41 9.13 -4.03
C LYS A 7 4.17 9.26 -2.52
N TRP A 8 4.80 8.37 -1.76
CA TRP A 8 4.66 8.26 -0.29
C TRP A 8 5.29 9.42 0.50
N SER A 9 5.97 10.36 -0.17
CA SER A 9 6.96 11.25 0.45
C SER A 9 6.41 12.36 1.34
N TYR A 10 5.09 12.38 1.59
CA TYR A 10 4.45 13.42 2.40
C TYR A 10 3.66 12.86 3.59
N GLU A 11 3.37 11.56 3.61
CA GLU A 11 2.28 11.05 4.46
C GLU A 11 2.63 10.94 5.95
N PHE A 12 3.91 10.80 6.30
CA PHE A 12 4.38 10.55 7.67
C PHE A 12 4.95 11.78 8.39
N HIS A 13 4.88 12.97 7.78
CA HIS A 13 5.34 14.22 8.41
C HIS A 13 4.24 14.92 9.20
N SER A 14 2.98 14.61 8.89
CA SER A 14 1.86 15.20 9.60
C SER A 14 1.75 14.67 11.03
N GLU A 15 1.08 15.47 11.87
CA GLU A 15 0.76 15.06 13.23
C GLU A 15 -0.12 13.80 13.22
N ALA A 16 0.24 12.84 14.07
CA ALA A 16 -0.59 11.68 14.31
C ALA A 16 -1.69 12.06 15.29
N VAL A 17 -2.94 11.79 14.90
CA VAL A 17 -4.13 12.10 15.66
C VAL A 17 -4.80 10.80 16.11
N CYS A 18 -5.21 10.74 17.37
CA CYS A 18 -6.02 9.66 17.90
C CYS A 18 -7.51 9.94 17.63
N LEU A 19 -8.18 9.04 16.91
CA LEU A 19 -9.62 9.06 16.68
C LEU A 19 -10.29 8.00 17.56
N LEU A 20 -11.44 8.35 18.13
CA LEU A 20 -12.33 7.40 18.81
C LEU A 20 -13.45 7.04 17.85
N VAL A 21 -13.56 5.77 17.48
CA VAL A 21 -14.48 5.30 16.44
C VAL A 21 -15.48 4.28 16.97
N GLY A 22 -16.75 4.46 16.61
CA GLY A 22 -17.84 3.55 16.95
C GLY A 22 -18.30 3.61 18.41
N PRO A 23 -19.31 2.80 18.76
CA PRO A 23 -19.92 2.80 20.09
C PRO A 23 -18.94 2.38 21.19
N ASP A 24 -18.00 1.48 20.85
CA ASP A 24 -16.97 1.00 21.77
C ASP A 24 -15.78 1.97 21.90
N ARG A 25 -15.79 3.08 21.16
CA ARG A 25 -14.74 4.10 21.13
C ARG A 25 -13.36 3.50 20.87
N GLU A 26 -13.27 2.64 19.86
CA GLU A 26 -11.99 2.04 19.46
C GLU A 26 -11.01 3.17 19.08
N MET A 27 -9.81 3.15 19.67
CA MET A 27 -8.75 4.11 19.39
C MET A 27 -8.05 3.74 18.08
N ILE A 28 -8.04 4.68 17.14
CA ILE A 28 -7.37 4.55 15.84
C ILE A 28 -6.44 5.75 15.67
N PHE A 29 -5.14 5.50 15.59
CA PHE A 29 -4.12 6.52 15.34
C PHE A 29 -3.89 6.68 13.84
N VAL A 30 -4.00 7.91 13.35
CA VAL A 30 -3.87 8.22 11.91
C VAL A 30 -3.08 9.50 11.69
N HIS A 31 -2.40 9.60 10.55
CA HIS A 31 -1.79 10.85 10.09
C HIS A 31 -2.88 11.74 9.49
N ALA A 32 -2.97 12.99 9.95
CA ALA A 32 -4.04 13.89 9.54
C ALA A 32 -4.01 14.20 8.03
N GLU A 33 -2.83 14.34 7.44
CA GLU A 33 -2.68 14.78 6.05
C GLU A 33 -3.25 13.77 5.02
N PRO A 34 -2.90 12.46 5.04
CA PRO A 34 -3.50 11.48 4.14
C PRO A 34 -5.02 11.39 4.22
N VAL A 35 -5.57 11.57 5.43
CA VAL A 35 -7.01 11.50 5.68
C VAL A 35 -7.71 12.77 5.17
N CYS A 36 -7.18 13.95 5.49
CA CYS A 36 -7.64 15.25 4.97
C CYS A 36 -7.59 15.35 3.44
N ALA A 37 -6.60 14.70 2.80
CA ALA A 37 -6.46 14.72 1.35
C ALA A 37 -7.58 13.99 0.60
N VAL A 38 -8.36 13.17 1.32
CA VAL A 38 -9.35 12.25 0.74
C VAL A 38 -10.78 12.54 1.23
N SER A 39 -10.93 13.25 2.36
CA SER A 39 -12.22 13.56 2.97
C SER A 39 -12.26 14.99 3.51
N ASP A 40 -13.07 15.84 2.89
CA ASP A 40 -13.36 17.20 3.38
C ASP A 40 -14.08 17.16 4.74
N TYR A 41 -14.92 16.16 4.96
CA TYR A 41 -15.55 15.89 6.25
C TYR A 41 -14.49 15.73 7.35
N MET A 42 -13.50 14.86 7.16
CA MET A 42 -12.43 14.64 8.14
C MET A 42 -11.55 15.88 8.33
N LYS A 43 -11.32 16.66 7.27
CA LYS A 43 -10.62 17.94 7.37
C LYS A 43 -11.32 18.91 8.32
N ASN A 44 -12.66 18.96 8.29
CA ASN A 44 -13.44 19.75 9.24
C ASN A 44 -13.33 19.19 10.66
N ILE A 45 -13.35 17.86 10.83
CA ILE A 45 -13.21 17.20 12.14
C ILE A 45 -11.82 17.49 12.75
N PHE A 46 -10.74 17.40 11.98
CA PHE A 46 -9.40 17.71 12.47
C PHE A 46 -9.14 19.19 12.73
N SER A 47 -10.00 20.07 12.24
CA SER A 47 -9.96 21.49 12.58
C SER A 47 -10.53 21.79 13.98
N LEU A 48 -11.15 20.79 14.63
CA LEU A 48 -11.68 20.91 15.99
C LEU A 48 -10.57 20.69 17.04
N PRO A 49 -10.66 21.33 18.22
CA PRO A 49 -9.69 21.14 19.31
C PRO A 49 -9.60 19.69 19.83
N GLN A 50 -10.69 18.93 19.71
CA GLN A 50 -10.75 17.53 20.08
C GLN A 50 -11.50 16.76 18.98
N PRO A 51 -10.77 16.13 18.04
CA PRO A 51 -11.37 15.38 16.95
C PRO A 51 -12.17 14.19 17.48
N LEU A 52 -13.51 14.25 17.35
CA LEU A 52 -14.41 13.19 17.75
C LEU A 52 -15.24 12.76 16.55
N VAL A 53 -15.15 11.48 16.20
CA VAL A 53 -16.04 10.89 15.18
C VAL A 53 -17.43 10.74 15.79
N PRO A 54 -18.51 11.13 15.09
CA PRO A 54 -19.86 11.00 15.64
C PRO A 54 -20.20 9.56 15.99
N ASP A 55 -21.01 9.39 17.03
CA ASP A 55 -21.63 8.11 17.41
C ASP A 55 -22.83 7.81 16.48
N ASP A 56 -22.55 7.70 15.18
CA ASP A 56 -23.51 7.23 14.17
C ASP A 56 -23.12 5.78 13.80
N PRO A 57 -24.09 4.84 13.73
CA PRO A 57 -23.83 3.42 13.45
C PRO A 57 -23.09 3.15 12.14
N VAL A 58 -23.05 4.12 11.21
CA VAL A 58 -22.24 4.03 9.99
C VAL A 58 -20.73 4.10 10.28
N PHE A 59 -20.32 4.76 11.37
CA PHE A 59 -18.91 4.83 11.82
C PHE A 59 -18.51 3.61 12.66
N HIS A 60 -18.80 2.42 12.14
CA HIS A 60 -18.30 1.19 12.73
C HIS A 60 -16.78 1.08 12.53
N PRO A 61 -16.00 0.54 13.50
CA PRO A 61 -14.54 0.52 13.38
C PRO A 61 -14.01 -0.22 12.15
N LYS A 62 -14.67 -1.31 11.75
CA LYS A 62 -14.25 -2.12 10.60
C LYS A 62 -14.31 -1.39 9.25
N PRO A 63 -15.44 -0.83 8.79
CA PRO A 63 -15.45 0.00 7.58
C PRO A 63 -14.59 1.25 7.73
N PHE A 64 -14.42 1.79 8.96
CA PHE A 64 -13.51 2.91 9.18
C PHE A 64 -12.05 2.55 8.94
N LYS A 65 -11.58 1.37 9.38
CA LYS A 65 -10.26 0.84 9.03
C LYS A 65 -10.09 0.73 7.51
N CYS A 66 -11.10 0.26 6.78
CA CYS A 66 -11.07 0.27 5.32
C CYS A 66 -10.96 1.68 4.72
N PHE A 67 -11.62 2.69 5.31
CA PHE A 67 -11.43 4.07 4.91
C PHE A 67 -9.98 4.54 5.14
N ILE A 68 -9.41 4.21 6.29
CA ILE A 68 -8.01 4.54 6.59
C ILE A 68 -7.06 3.84 5.60
N GLU A 69 -7.24 2.55 5.34
CA GLU A 69 -6.48 1.83 4.30
C GLU A 69 -6.58 2.57 2.95
N TYR A 70 -7.77 2.99 2.57
CA TYR A 70 -7.97 3.75 1.34
C TYR A 70 -7.21 5.08 1.33
N CYS A 71 -7.14 5.79 2.45
CA CYS A 71 -6.37 7.04 2.54
C CYS A 71 -4.89 6.84 2.18
N TYR A 72 -4.26 5.77 2.68
CA TYR A 72 -2.84 5.47 2.42
C TYR A 72 -2.64 4.76 1.07
N PHE A 73 -3.42 3.72 0.77
CA PHE A 73 -3.14 2.81 -0.34
C PHE A 73 -3.94 3.13 -1.61
N LYS A 74 -4.92 4.03 -1.53
CA LYS A 74 -5.95 4.26 -2.58
C LYS A 74 -6.72 2.98 -2.94
N ASP A 75 -6.72 2.03 -2.02
CA ASP A 75 -7.46 0.78 -2.03
C ASP A 75 -7.68 0.35 -0.56
N TYR A 76 -8.64 -0.53 -0.33
CA TYR A 76 -8.89 -1.11 0.99
C TYR A 76 -9.01 -2.63 0.87
N PHE A 77 -8.78 -3.35 1.95
CA PHE A 77 -8.63 -4.80 1.90
C PHE A 77 -9.72 -5.50 2.71
N GLU A 78 -10.10 -6.68 2.26
CA GLU A 78 -11.06 -7.53 2.97
C GLU A 78 -10.28 -8.34 4.01
N ALA A 79 -10.65 -8.20 5.29
CA ALA A 79 -10.12 -9.06 6.33
C ALA A 79 -10.64 -10.50 6.14
N ASN A 80 -9.73 -11.47 6.10
CA ASN A 80 -10.08 -12.91 6.04
C ASN A 80 -10.40 -13.47 7.44
N ASP A 81 -11.11 -12.71 8.28
CA ASP A 81 -11.49 -13.14 9.63
C ASP A 81 -12.65 -14.16 9.63
N GLY A 82 -13.38 -14.27 8.52
CA GLY A 82 -14.53 -15.15 8.37
C GLY A 82 -15.75 -14.73 9.20
N GLN A 83 -15.70 -13.58 9.87
CA GLN A 83 -16.79 -13.12 10.75
C GLN A 83 -17.84 -12.32 10.00
N GLU A 84 -17.44 -11.57 8.98
CA GLU A 84 -18.38 -10.78 8.17
C GLU A 84 -18.36 -11.20 6.70
N SER A 85 -19.54 -11.10 6.10
CA SER A 85 -19.69 -11.16 4.65
C SER A 85 -18.88 -10.05 3.97
N PRO A 86 -18.07 -10.37 2.94
CA PRO A 86 -17.41 -9.34 2.14
C PRO A 86 -18.39 -8.34 1.51
N LEU A 87 -19.57 -8.79 1.09
CA LEU A 87 -20.58 -7.91 0.49
C LEU A 87 -21.17 -6.93 1.53
N SER A 88 -21.38 -7.39 2.77
CA SER A 88 -21.84 -6.52 3.86
C SER A 88 -20.77 -5.51 4.26
N LEU A 89 -19.48 -5.89 4.26
CA LEU A 89 -18.38 -4.96 4.47
C LEU A 89 -18.37 -3.86 3.39
N HIS A 90 -18.45 -4.24 2.11
CA HIS A 90 -18.49 -3.26 1.00
C HIS A 90 -19.70 -2.33 1.10
N ALA A 91 -20.85 -2.84 1.52
CA ALA A 91 -22.03 -2.01 1.78
C ALA A 91 -21.78 -0.99 2.90
N SER A 92 -21.17 -1.40 4.01
CA SER A 92 -20.83 -0.52 5.12
C SER A 92 -19.79 0.54 4.72
N VAL A 93 -18.74 0.15 3.97
CA VAL A 93 -17.74 1.09 3.44
C VAL A 93 -18.38 2.08 2.48
N TYR A 94 -19.32 1.64 1.64
CA TYR A 94 -20.05 2.51 0.72
C TYR A 94 -20.86 3.60 1.45
N LEU A 95 -21.56 3.23 2.52
CA LEU A 95 -22.30 4.18 3.37
C LEU A 95 -21.36 5.13 4.11
N LEU A 96 -20.27 4.59 4.67
CA LEU A 96 -19.28 5.38 5.37
C LEU A 96 -18.66 6.41 4.43
N ALA A 97 -18.29 6.01 3.22
CA ALA A 97 -17.73 6.90 2.21
C ALA A 97 -18.69 8.05 1.85
N GLU A 98 -20.00 7.78 1.81
CA GLU A 98 -21.02 8.82 1.62
C GLU A 98 -21.06 9.81 2.79
N LYS A 99 -21.00 9.33 4.05
CA LYS A 99 -20.94 10.19 5.24
C LYS A 99 -19.65 11.00 5.33
N LEU A 100 -18.54 10.43 4.89
CA LEU A 100 -17.22 11.06 4.86
C LEU A 100 -17.02 11.98 3.63
N GLU A 101 -18.03 12.12 2.77
CA GLU A 101 -17.94 12.89 1.52
C GLU A 101 -16.79 12.41 0.60
N CYS A 102 -16.45 11.13 0.66
CA CYS A 102 -15.38 10.51 -0.11
C CYS A 102 -15.94 9.76 -1.33
N SER A 103 -16.20 10.48 -2.42
CA SER A 103 -16.79 9.92 -3.64
C SER A 103 -15.96 8.78 -4.25
N GLN A 104 -14.63 8.90 -4.25
CA GLN A 104 -13.76 7.89 -4.84
C GLN A 104 -13.76 6.57 -4.06
N LEU A 105 -13.82 6.61 -2.73
CA LEU A 105 -13.99 5.40 -1.91
C LEU A 105 -15.38 4.78 -2.14
N LYS A 106 -16.42 5.61 -2.26
CA LYS A 106 -17.78 5.17 -2.55
C LYS A 106 -17.84 4.40 -3.88
N ASP A 107 -17.23 4.95 -4.93
CA ASP A 107 -17.13 4.29 -6.24
C ASP A 107 -16.30 3.00 -6.16
N LYS A 108 -15.18 3.03 -5.43
CA LYS A 108 -14.32 1.85 -5.20
C LYS A 108 -15.08 0.74 -4.47
N ALA A 109 -15.90 1.06 -3.48
CA ALA A 109 -16.68 0.09 -2.73
C ALA A 109 -17.79 -0.54 -3.59
N LEU A 110 -18.46 0.26 -4.41
CA LEU A 110 -19.43 -0.26 -5.39
C LEU A 110 -18.77 -1.16 -6.43
N LEU A 111 -17.58 -0.78 -6.91
CA LEU A 111 -16.81 -1.60 -7.85
C LEU A 111 -16.44 -2.96 -7.23
N LYS A 112 -15.95 -2.99 -5.99
CA LYS A 112 -15.63 -4.24 -5.29
C LYS A 112 -16.86 -5.11 -5.04
N ALA A 113 -17.97 -4.51 -4.61
CA ALA A 113 -19.24 -5.22 -4.46
C ALA A 113 -19.72 -5.80 -5.79
N THR A 114 -19.59 -5.04 -6.89
CA THR A 114 -19.96 -5.51 -8.23
C THR A 114 -19.08 -6.68 -8.65
N HIS A 115 -17.76 -6.60 -8.44
CA HIS A 115 -16.85 -7.71 -8.69
C HIS A 115 -17.21 -8.95 -7.88
N TRP A 116 -17.55 -8.79 -6.60
CA TRP A 116 -18.00 -9.91 -5.75
C TRP A 116 -19.27 -10.56 -6.31
N CYS A 117 -20.26 -9.76 -6.73
CA CYS A 117 -21.51 -10.25 -7.31
C CYS A 117 -21.31 -10.93 -8.68
N CYS A 118 -20.34 -10.48 -9.47
CA CYS A 118 -20.09 -10.95 -10.83
C CYS A 118 -18.99 -12.01 -10.94
N ASP A 119 -18.19 -12.26 -9.90
CA ASP A 119 -17.09 -13.24 -9.95
C ASP A 119 -17.64 -14.59 -10.41
N SER A 120 -16.92 -15.22 -11.34
CA SER A 120 -17.17 -16.56 -11.91
C SER A 120 -17.54 -17.63 -10.87
N ARG A 121 -17.08 -17.47 -9.62
CA ARG A 121 -17.53 -18.31 -8.49
C ARG A 121 -19.05 -18.27 -8.34
N MET A 122 -19.68 -17.10 -8.45
CA MET A 122 -21.14 -16.90 -8.42
C MET A 122 -21.86 -17.60 -9.56
N GLN A 123 -21.29 -17.61 -10.76
CA GLN A 123 -21.90 -18.25 -11.93
C GLN A 123 -21.96 -19.78 -11.81
N ASN A 124 -21.00 -20.39 -11.10
CA ASN A 124 -20.98 -21.82 -10.82
C ASN A 124 -21.84 -22.23 -9.60
N LEU A 125 -22.52 -21.27 -8.95
CA LEU A 125 -23.33 -21.49 -7.73
C LEU A 125 -24.83 -21.61 -8.01
N ARG A 126 -25.30 -21.95 -9.22
CA ARG A 126 -26.69 -22.40 -9.42
C ARG A 126 -26.96 -23.58 -8.47
N GLY A 127 -27.70 -23.32 -7.38
CA GLY A 127 -27.95 -24.27 -6.28
C GLY A 127 -27.26 -23.96 -4.94
N LYS A 128 -26.31 -23.04 -4.87
CA LYS A 128 -25.64 -22.59 -3.63
C LYS A 128 -25.96 -21.14 -3.24
N ILE A 129 -26.92 -20.48 -3.87
CA ILE A 129 -27.37 -19.14 -3.45
C ILE A 129 -27.74 -19.09 -1.96
N LYS A 130 -28.22 -20.20 -1.38
CA LYS A 130 -28.49 -20.32 0.05
C LYS A 130 -27.25 -20.04 0.91
N SER A 131 -26.04 -20.38 0.44
CA SER A 131 -24.80 -20.14 1.20
C SER A 131 -24.37 -18.68 1.18
N ILE A 132 -24.85 -17.87 0.23
CA ILE A 132 -24.56 -16.44 0.14
C ILE A 132 -25.78 -15.56 0.44
N ALA A 133 -26.94 -16.16 0.70
CA ALA A 133 -28.17 -15.44 0.96
C ALA A 133 -28.01 -14.52 2.18
N LEU A 134 -27.32 -14.99 3.22
CA LEU A 134 -27.01 -14.19 4.41
C LEU A 134 -26.21 -12.93 4.06
N ASP A 135 -25.23 -13.06 3.16
CA ASP A 135 -24.39 -11.96 2.71
C ASP A 135 -25.20 -10.88 1.97
N VAL A 136 -26.08 -11.32 1.07
CA VAL A 136 -26.96 -10.45 0.28
C VAL A 136 -27.97 -9.75 1.19
N PHE A 137 -28.60 -10.47 2.13
CA PHE A 137 -29.58 -9.88 3.04
C PHE A 137 -28.95 -8.96 4.09
N GLY A 138 -27.75 -9.27 4.56
CA GLY A 138 -26.96 -8.35 5.39
C GLY A 138 -26.69 -7.04 4.65
N ALA A 139 -26.21 -7.11 3.41
CA ALA A 139 -25.97 -5.92 2.60
C ALA A 139 -27.26 -5.14 2.27
N ILE A 140 -28.38 -5.81 2.00
CA ILE A 140 -29.70 -5.15 1.83
C ILE A 140 -30.09 -4.40 3.09
N SER A 141 -30.00 -5.05 4.25
CA SER A 141 -30.34 -4.42 5.53
C SER A 141 -29.47 -3.20 5.83
N ILE A 142 -28.19 -3.22 5.43
CA ILE A 142 -27.29 -2.09 5.58
C ILE A 142 -27.70 -0.96 4.62
N ILE A 143 -27.74 -1.23 3.32
CA ILE A 143 -27.97 -0.19 2.31
C ILE A 143 -29.37 0.43 2.41
N TYR A 144 -30.42 -0.39 2.51
CA TYR A 144 -31.80 0.13 2.50
C TYR A 144 -32.21 0.82 3.80
N LYS A 145 -31.53 0.54 4.91
CA LYS A 145 -31.78 1.23 6.18
C LYS A 145 -31.22 2.65 6.19
N TYR A 146 -30.06 2.88 5.55
CA TYR A 146 -29.33 4.13 5.65
C TYR A 146 -29.33 4.99 4.37
N THR A 147 -29.76 4.43 3.24
CA THR A 147 -29.97 5.20 2.02
C THR A 147 -31.45 5.49 1.81
N LYS A 148 -31.78 6.75 1.54
CA LYS A 148 -33.11 7.16 1.07
C LYS A 148 -33.02 7.51 -0.41
N ASP A 149 -33.93 7.01 -1.22
CA ASP A 149 -34.13 7.58 -2.55
C ASP A 149 -34.94 8.87 -2.40
N VAL A 150 -34.47 9.93 -3.06
CA VAL A 150 -35.07 11.28 -3.04
C VAL A 150 -36.55 11.29 -3.49
N TYR A 151 -37.03 10.20 -4.11
CA TYR A 151 -38.37 10.07 -4.65
C TYR A 151 -39.44 9.55 -3.67
N SER A 152 -39.09 9.04 -2.49
CA SER A 152 -40.12 8.57 -1.54
C SER A 152 -40.96 9.72 -0.97
N GLU A 153 -40.47 10.95 -0.99
CA GLU A 153 -41.13 12.12 -0.39
C GLU A 153 -41.75 13.07 -1.43
N SER A 154 -41.33 12.99 -2.71
CA SER A 154 -41.91 13.79 -3.78
C SER A 154 -43.10 13.06 -4.40
N SER A 155 -44.27 13.27 -3.78
CA SER A 155 -45.57 12.95 -4.40
C SER A 155 -45.57 13.50 -5.82
N ILE A 156 -45.60 12.61 -6.81
CA ILE A 156 -45.62 12.96 -8.23
C ILE A 156 -46.89 13.77 -8.48
N SER A 157 -46.80 15.10 -8.41
CA SER A 157 -47.86 15.96 -8.92
C SER A 157 -47.87 15.77 -10.43
N MET A 158 -48.87 15.05 -10.94
CA MET A 158 -49.14 14.93 -12.37
C MET A 158 -49.56 16.29 -12.93
N ALA A 159 -48.58 17.16 -13.16
CA ALA A 159 -48.77 18.35 -13.98
C ALA A 159 -48.57 17.92 -15.44
N GLU A 160 -49.69 17.72 -16.13
CA GLU A 160 -49.77 17.48 -17.56
C GLU A 160 -49.21 18.70 -18.31
N ASN A 161 -47.96 18.67 -18.77
CA ASN A 161 -47.47 19.57 -19.82
C ASN A 161 -46.20 19.02 -20.51
N GLY A 162 -46.41 18.18 -21.52
CA GLY A 162 -45.85 18.33 -22.88
C GLY A 162 -44.34 18.40 -23.16
N SER A 163 -43.42 18.24 -22.20
CA SER A 163 -41.97 18.21 -22.50
C SER A 163 -41.39 16.81 -22.26
N GLN A 164 -41.01 16.11 -23.34
CA GLN A 164 -40.29 14.83 -23.30
C GLN A 164 -38.82 15.00 -22.87
N ASN A 165 -38.54 15.79 -21.84
CA ASN A 165 -37.26 15.71 -21.16
C ASN A 165 -37.30 14.45 -20.29
N GLY A 166 -36.67 13.37 -20.76
CA GLY A 166 -36.60 12.11 -20.04
C GLY A 166 -36.06 12.31 -18.63
N ASN A 167 -36.93 12.24 -17.63
CA ASN A 167 -36.56 12.30 -16.22
C ASN A 167 -35.63 11.12 -15.92
N THR A 168 -34.33 11.39 -15.87
CA THR A 168 -33.32 10.38 -15.53
C THR A 168 -33.40 10.18 -14.02
N ILE A 169 -34.07 9.10 -13.61
CA ILE A 169 -34.19 8.73 -12.20
C ILE A 169 -32.80 8.28 -11.72
N LYS A 170 -32.12 9.13 -10.95
CA LYS A 170 -30.86 8.80 -10.30
C LYS A 170 -31.17 8.01 -9.03
N ARG A 171 -30.95 6.69 -9.07
CA ARG A 171 -31.07 5.81 -7.90
C ARG A 171 -29.67 5.46 -7.41
N ASN A 172 -29.62 5.03 -6.15
CA ASN A 172 -28.37 4.60 -5.53
C ASN A 172 -27.80 3.35 -6.25
N GLY A 173 -26.54 3.42 -6.68
CA GLY A 173 -25.91 2.34 -7.46
C GLY A 173 -25.84 1.01 -6.71
N PHE A 174 -25.61 1.04 -5.39
CA PHE A 174 -25.55 -0.18 -4.57
C PHE A 174 -26.93 -0.82 -4.40
N ARG A 175 -28.00 -0.02 -4.24
CA ARG A 175 -29.40 -0.51 -4.24
C ARG A 175 -29.72 -1.28 -5.53
N ILE A 176 -29.37 -0.68 -6.66
CA ILE A 176 -29.58 -1.27 -7.99
C ILE A 176 -28.80 -2.59 -8.15
N LEU A 177 -27.55 -2.64 -7.68
CA LEU A 177 -26.76 -3.87 -7.68
C LEU A 177 -27.45 -5.00 -6.88
N LEU A 178 -27.91 -4.70 -5.66
CA LEU A 178 -28.56 -5.69 -4.78
C LEU A 178 -29.93 -6.13 -5.33
N ALA A 179 -30.73 -5.21 -5.85
CA ALA A 179 -32.01 -5.51 -6.47
C ALA A 179 -31.84 -6.38 -7.73
N HIS A 180 -30.85 -6.06 -8.57
CA HIS A 180 -30.51 -6.85 -9.75
C HIS A 180 -30.07 -8.27 -9.37
N LEU A 181 -29.21 -8.40 -8.36
CA LEU A 181 -28.76 -9.69 -7.86
C LEU A 181 -29.95 -10.51 -7.32
N ALA A 182 -30.79 -9.91 -6.48
CA ALA A 182 -31.96 -10.58 -5.92
C ALA A 182 -32.96 -11.01 -7.01
N ALA A 183 -33.20 -10.17 -8.03
CA ALA A 183 -34.06 -10.50 -9.16
C ALA A 183 -33.48 -11.67 -9.99
N THR A 184 -32.17 -11.69 -10.21
CA THR A 184 -31.48 -12.75 -10.96
C THR A 184 -31.66 -14.12 -10.31
N TYR A 185 -31.74 -14.18 -8.99
CA TYR A 185 -31.88 -15.41 -8.21
C TYR A 185 -33.23 -15.53 -7.50
N LEU A 186 -34.26 -14.82 -7.99
CA LEU A 186 -35.54 -14.69 -7.29
C LEU A 186 -36.20 -16.05 -7.01
N GLU A 187 -36.20 -16.94 -8.01
CA GLU A 187 -36.80 -18.28 -7.89
C GLU A 187 -36.20 -19.08 -6.73
N ASP A 188 -34.91 -18.91 -6.47
CA ASP A 188 -34.20 -19.64 -5.43
C ASP A 188 -34.33 -19.00 -4.04
N ILE A 189 -34.43 -17.67 -3.96
CA ILE A 189 -34.43 -16.94 -2.68
C ILE A 189 -35.83 -16.61 -2.16
N GLN A 190 -36.87 -16.63 -2.99
CA GLN A 190 -38.23 -16.18 -2.61
C GLN A 190 -38.86 -16.98 -1.46
N HIS A 191 -38.40 -18.22 -1.23
CA HIS A 191 -38.88 -19.09 -0.17
C HIS A 191 -38.08 -18.97 1.14
N LEU A 192 -37.01 -18.19 1.15
CA LEU A 192 -36.20 -17.96 2.36
C LEU A 192 -36.92 -16.96 3.27
N SER A 193 -37.03 -17.27 4.56
CA SER A 193 -37.66 -16.37 5.54
C SER A 193 -36.97 -15.01 5.60
N THR A 194 -35.65 -14.97 5.44
CA THR A 194 -34.84 -13.74 5.38
C THR A 194 -35.18 -12.86 4.19
N PHE A 195 -35.60 -13.44 3.05
CA PHE A 195 -36.07 -12.68 1.90
C PHE A 195 -37.43 -12.03 2.17
N THR A 196 -38.36 -12.79 2.76
CA THR A 196 -39.67 -12.28 3.17
C THR A 196 -39.50 -11.14 4.18
N GLU A 197 -38.64 -11.31 5.17
CA GLU A 197 -38.31 -10.28 6.15
C GLU A 197 -37.72 -9.02 5.50
N ALA A 198 -36.73 -9.16 4.62
CA ALA A 198 -36.14 -8.03 3.90
C ALA A 198 -37.19 -7.26 3.08
N ARG A 199 -38.12 -7.96 2.41
CA ARG A 199 -39.22 -7.32 1.67
C ARG A 199 -40.21 -6.59 2.57
N CYS A 200 -40.51 -7.15 3.74
CA CYS A 200 -41.40 -6.52 4.71
C CYS A 200 -40.76 -5.28 5.35
N ASN A 201 -39.47 -5.36 5.68
CA ASN A 201 -38.73 -4.28 6.32
C ASN A 201 -38.36 -3.15 5.35
N PHE A 202 -38.20 -3.45 4.06
CA PHE A 202 -37.78 -2.49 3.03
C PHE A 202 -38.68 -2.57 1.77
N PRO A 203 -39.86 -1.92 1.77
CA PRO A 203 -40.77 -1.94 0.62
C PRO A 203 -40.16 -1.40 -0.69
N GLU A 204 -39.22 -0.46 -0.59
CA GLU A 204 -38.49 0.08 -1.73
C GLU A 204 -37.63 -0.98 -2.41
N PHE A 205 -37.07 -1.92 -1.64
CA PHE A 205 -36.30 -3.04 -2.19
C PHE A 205 -37.18 -3.94 -3.06
N ALA A 206 -38.41 -4.21 -2.63
CA ALA A 206 -39.37 -4.96 -3.44
C ALA A 206 -39.71 -4.22 -4.74
N THR A 207 -39.85 -2.89 -4.68
CA THR A 207 -40.08 -2.03 -5.87
C THR A 207 -38.89 -2.09 -6.82
N ASP A 208 -37.67 -2.08 -6.30
CA ASP A 208 -36.44 -2.14 -7.09
C ASP A 208 -36.25 -3.50 -7.77
N ILE A 209 -36.58 -4.61 -7.09
CA ILE A 209 -36.56 -5.95 -7.70
C ILE A 209 -37.48 -6.01 -8.91
N ILE A 210 -38.70 -5.45 -8.81
CA ILE A 210 -39.74 -5.55 -9.86
C ILE A 210 -39.25 -4.99 -11.20
N ILE A 211 -38.35 -4.01 -11.17
CA ILE A 211 -37.75 -3.40 -12.38
C ILE A 211 -36.99 -4.42 -13.21
N PHE A 212 -36.44 -5.45 -12.55
CA PHE A 212 -35.63 -6.48 -13.18
C PHE A 212 -36.39 -7.80 -13.44
N THR A 213 -37.54 -8.03 -12.80
CA THR A 213 -38.30 -9.29 -12.94
C THR A 213 -39.31 -9.27 -14.08
N ASN A 214 -39.83 -8.09 -14.42
CA ASN A 214 -40.70 -7.96 -15.60
C ASN A 214 -39.83 -7.99 -16.86
N SER A 215 -40.32 -8.52 -17.98
CA SER A 215 -39.68 -8.53 -19.31
C SER A 215 -39.40 -7.12 -19.90
N GLY A 216 -39.28 -6.11 -19.04
CA GLY A 216 -39.09 -4.70 -19.32
C GLY A 216 -37.63 -4.31 -19.57
N PRO A 217 -37.30 -3.02 -19.40
CA PRO A 217 -36.12 -2.38 -19.98
C PRO A 217 -34.82 -3.12 -19.67
N ARG A 218 -33.96 -3.29 -20.69
CA ARG A 218 -32.61 -3.80 -20.49
C ARG A 218 -31.81 -2.76 -19.71
N VAL A 219 -31.44 -3.11 -18.48
CA VAL A 219 -30.53 -2.30 -17.66
C VAL A 219 -29.12 -2.69 -18.05
N LEU A 220 -28.40 -1.74 -18.66
CA LEU A 220 -26.97 -1.88 -18.89
C LEU A 220 -26.25 -1.29 -17.67
N VAL A 221 -25.68 -2.16 -16.85
CA VAL A 221 -24.74 -1.80 -15.79
C VAL A 221 -23.38 -1.61 -16.45
N LYS A 222 -22.84 -0.40 -16.36
CA LYS A 222 -21.48 -0.10 -16.82
C LYS A 222 -20.47 -0.54 -15.75
N THR A 223 -19.23 -0.74 -16.17
CA THR A 223 -18.12 -1.16 -15.31
C THR A 223 -17.75 -0.16 -14.21
N ASP A 224 -18.17 1.10 -14.35
CA ASP A 224 -18.00 2.15 -13.34
C ASP A 224 -19.12 2.14 -12.27
N GLY A 225 -20.02 1.16 -12.30
CA GLY A 225 -21.17 1.06 -11.38
C GLY A 225 -22.33 1.99 -11.73
N SER A 226 -22.19 2.83 -12.77
CA SER A 226 -23.34 3.56 -13.33
C SER A 226 -24.23 2.61 -14.13
N TYR A 227 -25.51 2.92 -14.21
CA TYR A 227 -26.45 2.12 -15.00
C TYR A 227 -27.27 3.03 -15.89
N THR A 228 -27.62 2.50 -17.07
CA THR A 228 -28.58 3.16 -17.97
C THR A 228 -29.75 2.21 -18.18
N VAL A 229 -30.95 2.70 -17.85
CA VAL A 229 -32.20 1.98 -18.10
C VAL A 229 -32.64 2.37 -19.51
N LYS A 230 -32.49 1.46 -20.48
CA LYS A 230 -33.01 1.66 -21.83
C LYS A 230 -34.37 0.96 -21.96
N TYR A 231 -35.43 1.75 -22.08
CA TYR A 231 -36.76 1.26 -22.45
C TYR A 231 -36.77 0.89 -23.94
N SER A 232 -36.52 -0.37 -24.25
CA SER A 232 -36.67 -0.90 -25.61
C SER A 232 -38.06 -1.47 -25.82
N GLY A 233 -38.80 -0.94 -26.80
CA GLY A 233 -39.93 -1.66 -27.37
C GLY A 233 -39.45 -2.97 -28.00
N ALA A 234 -40.03 -4.09 -27.54
CA ALA A 234 -39.96 -5.46 -28.05
C ALA A 234 -38.81 -5.83 -29.02
N LEU A 235 -37.77 -6.51 -28.51
CA LEU A 235 -36.94 -7.47 -29.26
C LEU A 235 -36.45 -8.57 -28.30
N PRO A 236 -36.34 -9.84 -28.77
CA PRO A 236 -36.16 -11.02 -27.94
C PRO A 236 -34.80 -11.06 -27.22
N PRO A 237 -34.68 -11.81 -26.11
CA PRO A 237 -33.55 -11.76 -25.21
C PRO A 237 -32.26 -12.25 -25.90
N GLN A 238 -31.23 -11.42 -25.89
CA GLN A 238 -29.86 -11.86 -26.13
C GLN A 238 -29.10 -11.78 -24.80
N PRO A 239 -28.16 -12.71 -24.54
CA PRO A 239 -27.30 -12.67 -23.36
C PRO A 239 -26.57 -11.32 -23.27
N ILE A 240 -26.42 -10.82 -22.04
CA ILE A 240 -25.77 -9.55 -21.73
C ILE A 240 -24.36 -9.55 -22.34
N GLN A 241 -24.17 -8.81 -23.42
CA GLN A 241 -22.85 -8.46 -23.92
C GLN A 241 -22.45 -7.15 -23.24
N THR A 242 -21.38 -7.20 -22.45
CA THR A 242 -20.64 -6.01 -22.04
C THR A 242 -20.07 -5.36 -23.29
N GLN A 243 -20.78 -4.37 -23.85
CA GLN A 243 -20.22 -3.49 -24.87
C GLN A 243 -19.25 -2.53 -24.19
N THR A 244 -17.96 -2.83 -24.29
CA THR A 244 -16.89 -1.85 -24.08
C THR A 244 -16.90 -0.89 -25.26
N ASP A 245 -17.64 0.20 -25.11
CA ASP A 245 -17.61 1.30 -26.08
C ASP A 245 -16.28 2.06 -25.91
N SER A 246 -15.58 2.22 -27.01
CA SER A 246 -14.22 2.73 -27.15
C SER A 246 -14.01 4.11 -26.50
N GLY A 247 -12.91 4.27 -25.75
CA GLY A 247 -12.37 5.61 -25.46
C GLY A 247 -11.66 5.85 -24.12
N LEU A 248 -11.39 4.83 -23.32
CA LEU A 248 -10.40 4.91 -22.23
C LEU A 248 -9.98 3.49 -21.88
N GLU A 249 -8.95 2.99 -22.56
CA GLU A 249 -8.12 1.93 -21.99
C GLU A 249 -7.48 2.53 -20.74
N ILE A 250 -8.12 2.36 -19.58
CA ILE A 250 -7.41 2.46 -18.32
C ILE A 250 -6.48 1.25 -18.35
N PRO A 251 -5.16 1.42 -18.48
CA PRO A 251 -4.27 0.29 -18.37
C PRO A 251 -4.54 -0.28 -16.98
N LEU A 252 -4.93 -1.56 -16.90
CA LEU A 252 -4.82 -2.36 -15.69
C LEU A 252 -3.33 -2.39 -15.35
N ARG A 253 -2.91 -1.30 -14.73
CA ARG A 253 -1.57 -0.93 -14.33
C ARG A 253 -1.17 -1.91 -13.25
N GLU A 254 0.05 -2.41 -13.35
CA GLU A 254 0.67 -3.37 -12.42
C GLU A 254 0.06 -3.24 -11.03
N ASN A 255 -0.66 -4.30 -10.62
CA ASN A 255 -1.29 -4.36 -9.30
C ASN A 255 -0.24 -3.89 -8.29
N PRO A 256 -0.49 -2.81 -7.52
CA PRO A 256 0.33 -2.54 -6.35
C PRO A 256 0.41 -3.87 -5.62
N SER A 257 1.65 -4.37 -5.54
CA SER A 257 2.00 -5.75 -5.24
C SER A 257 1.04 -6.28 -4.21
N ARG A 258 0.20 -7.28 -4.54
CA ARG A 258 -0.85 -7.81 -3.66
C ARG A 258 -0.29 -7.86 -2.24
N LEU A 259 -0.66 -6.87 -1.41
CA LEU A 259 -0.32 -6.86 -0.01
C LEU A 259 -0.91 -8.16 0.51
N GLY A 260 -0.04 -9.10 0.90
CA GLY A 260 -0.49 -10.41 1.33
C GLY A 260 -1.43 -10.25 2.51
N GLY A 261 -2.27 -11.25 2.82
CA GLY A 261 -3.18 -11.16 3.98
C GLY A 261 -2.47 -10.77 5.28
N ASN A 262 -1.18 -11.13 5.43
CA ASN A 262 -0.33 -10.72 6.54
C ASN A 262 -0.15 -9.19 6.62
N SER A 263 -0.04 -8.50 5.49
CA SER A 263 0.14 -7.05 5.43
C SER A 263 -1.05 -6.26 5.97
N ILE A 264 -2.28 -6.78 5.81
CA ILE A 264 -3.49 -6.15 6.35
C ILE A 264 -3.44 -6.19 7.88
N SER A 265 -3.19 -7.38 8.45
CA SER A 265 -3.08 -7.54 9.91
C SER A 265 -1.92 -6.74 10.50
N GLU A 266 -0.82 -6.60 9.76
CA GLU A 266 0.29 -5.73 10.18
C GLU A 266 -0.13 -4.27 10.19
N PHE A 267 -0.86 -3.79 9.16
CA PHE A 267 -1.37 -2.42 9.07
C PHE A 267 -2.40 -2.09 10.15
N GLU A 268 -3.36 -2.98 10.42
CA GLU A 268 -4.31 -2.79 11.52
C GLU A 268 -3.60 -2.65 12.87
N ARG A 269 -2.54 -3.45 13.10
CA ARG A 269 -1.71 -3.32 14.29
C ARG A 269 -0.98 -1.97 14.35
N LEU A 270 -0.62 -1.38 13.21
CA LEU A 270 -0.06 -0.02 13.16
C LEU A 270 -1.08 0.99 13.71
N LEU A 271 -2.31 0.93 13.19
CA LEU A 271 -3.38 1.87 13.55
C LEU A 271 -3.78 1.80 15.03
N SER A 272 -3.64 0.64 15.67
CA SER A 272 -3.93 0.47 17.10
C SER A 272 -2.78 0.85 18.02
N SER A 273 -1.63 1.27 17.48
CA SER A 273 -0.44 1.58 18.27
C SER A 273 -0.14 3.07 18.33
N ASP A 274 0.28 3.53 19.51
CA ASP A 274 0.76 4.89 19.75
C ASP A 274 1.90 5.24 18.79
N THR A 275 2.13 6.54 18.59
CA THR A 275 3.23 7.04 17.77
C THR A 275 4.40 7.53 18.60
N PHE A 276 5.60 7.33 18.08
CA PHE A 276 6.86 7.82 18.60
C PHE A 276 7.36 8.96 17.71
N ARG A 277 7.73 10.10 18.30
CA ARG A 277 8.25 11.25 17.55
C ARG A 277 9.75 11.09 17.35
N ILE A 278 10.19 11.16 16.10
CA ILE A 278 11.59 10.98 15.72
C ILE A 278 12.05 12.24 14.99
N VAL A 279 13.11 12.87 15.49
CA VAL A 279 13.75 14.02 14.86
C VAL A 279 15.05 13.54 14.25
N VAL A 280 15.23 13.74 12.94
CA VAL A 280 16.44 13.36 12.22
C VAL A 280 17.16 14.62 11.78
N GLU A 281 18.36 14.83 12.31
CA GLU A 281 19.22 15.97 11.97
C GLU A 281 20.20 15.57 10.87
N GLY A 282 19.94 16.00 9.63
CA GLY A 282 20.85 15.72 8.52
C GLY A 282 22.11 16.60 8.53
N GLU A 283 23.09 16.28 7.68
CA GLU A 283 24.34 17.04 7.50
C GLU A 283 24.10 18.55 7.22
N ALA A 284 23.00 18.88 6.54
CA ALA A 284 22.60 20.25 6.24
C ALA A 284 22.01 21.02 7.45
N LYS A 285 21.95 20.40 8.64
CA LYS A 285 21.25 20.87 9.84
C LYS A 285 19.75 21.12 9.63
N GLU A 286 19.18 20.50 8.60
CA GLU A 286 17.74 20.46 8.39
C GLU A 286 17.18 19.31 9.22
N ALA A 287 16.58 19.65 10.37
CA ALA A 287 15.91 18.69 11.22
C ALA A 287 14.53 18.35 10.64
N LYS A 288 14.28 17.08 10.36
CA LYS A 288 12.96 16.59 9.90
C LYS A 288 12.30 15.78 11.02
N CYS A 289 11.06 16.10 11.33
CA CYS A 289 10.26 15.37 12.30
C CYS A 289 9.42 14.29 11.61
N PHE A 290 9.33 13.12 12.23
CA PHE A 290 8.51 12.00 11.81
C PHE A 290 7.70 11.51 13.00
N ASN A 291 6.41 11.27 12.80
CA ASN A 291 5.58 10.56 13.77
C ASN A 291 5.43 9.13 13.25
N VAL A 292 5.95 8.15 13.98
CA VAL A 292 5.98 6.76 13.50
C VAL A 292 5.32 5.86 14.51
N HIS A 293 4.38 5.02 14.06
CA HIS A 293 3.74 4.03 14.92
C HIS A 293 4.78 3.13 15.59
N THR A 294 4.68 3.02 16.91
CA THR A 294 5.59 2.22 17.76
C THR A 294 5.67 0.78 17.30
N SER A 295 4.55 0.20 16.87
CA SER A 295 4.52 -1.16 16.34
C SER A 295 5.26 -1.33 15.01
N ALA A 296 5.38 -0.28 14.20
CA ALA A 296 6.18 -0.28 12.96
C ALA A 296 7.68 -0.34 13.29
N LEU A 297 8.11 0.44 14.28
CA LEU A 297 9.52 0.55 14.71
C LEU A 297 10.08 -0.76 15.30
N ASN A 298 9.21 -1.68 15.72
CA ASN A 298 9.62 -2.97 16.31
C ASN A 298 10.46 -3.85 15.38
N CYS A 299 10.53 -3.57 14.08
CA CYS A 299 11.44 -4.28 13.17
C CYS A 299 12.93 -3.93 13.37
N SER A 300 13.22 -2.81 14.03
CA SER A 300 14.57 -2.39 14.41
C SER A 300 14.90 -2.84 15.83
N GLY A 301 16.06 -3.48 16.01
CA GLY A 301 16.57 -3.85 17.33
C GLY A 301 16.86 -2.64 18.21
N TYR A 302 17.36 -1.54 17.61
CA TYR A 302 17.57 -0.27 18.29
C TYR A 302 16.28 0.28 18.90
N PHE A 303 15.24 0.49 18.08
CA PHE A 303 13.98 1.05 18.57
C PHE A 303 13.25 0.11 19.52
N ARG A 304 13.31 -1.20 19.29
CA ARG A 304 12.71 -2.17 20.22
C ARG A 304 13.31 -2.06 21.63
N ARG A 305 14.64 -1.93 21.72
CA ARG A 305 15.34 -1.71 23.00
C ARG A 305 14.97 -0.35 23.60
N LEU A 306 14.94 0.70 22.77
CA LEU A 306 14.59 2.05 23.21
C LEU A 306 13.16 2.10 23.79
N ILE A 307 12.15 1.64 23.04
CA ILE A 307 10.74 1.62 23.44
C ILE A 307 10.53 0.78 24.71
N SER A 308 11.29 -0.30 24.89
CA SER A 308 11.21 -1.14 26.09
C SER A 308 12.00 -0.59 27.29
N SER A 309 12.74 0.50 27.11
CA SER A 309 13.57 1.10 28.14
C SER A 309 12.78 2.12 28.99
N THR A 310 13.33 2.45 30.15
CA THR A 310 12.82 3.53 31.02
C THR A 310 13.61 4.83 30.82
N MET A 311 14.18 5.04 29.63
CA MET A 311 14.97 6.24 29.34
C MET A 311 14.09 7.46 29.08
N LYS A 312 14.69 8.65 29.11
CA LYS A 312 14.00 9.94 28.93
C LYS A 312 13.25 9.98 27.60
N GLU A 313 13.87 9.46 26.55
CA GLU A 313 13.35 9.39 25.20
C GLU A 313 12.00 8.66 25.15
N THR A 314 11.86 7.55 25.89
CA THR A 314 10.61 6.80 25.98
C THR A 314 9.55 7.55 26.79
N LEU A 315 9.95 8.21 27.88
CA LEU A 315 9.03 8.99 28.71
C LEU A 315 8.47 10.21 27.97
N GLU A 316 9.29 10.82 27.10
CA GLU A 316 8.90 11.96 26.26
C GLU A 316 8.31 11.54 24.90
N ASN A 317 8.33 10.24 24.58
CA ASN A 317 8.02 9.69 23.24
C ASN A 317 8.77 10.44 22.12
N LEU A 318 10.02 10.81 22.37
CA LEU A 318 10.85 11.64 21.50
C LEU A 318 12.27 11.10 21.43
N VAL A 319 12.78 10.90 20.22
CA VAL A 319 14.18 10.56 19.97
C VAL A 319 14.76 11.46 18.89
N VAL A 320 16.00 11.89 19.12
CA VAL A 320 16.79 12.68 18.16
C VAL A 320 17.88 11.78 17.61
N LEU A 321 17.96 11.71 16.28
CA LEU A 321 18.96 10.99 15.51
C LEU A 321 19.88 12.03 14.84
N ASP A 322 21.14 12.09 15.26
CA ASP A 322 22.09 13.16 14.96
C ASP A 322 23.46 12.66 14.47
N SER A 323 23.57 11.39 14.08
CA SER A 323 24.80 10.83 13.54
C SER A 323 24.97 11.14 12.05
N ASP A 324 26.21 11.06 11.56
CA ASP A 324 26.54 11.27 10.14
C ASP A 324 25.75 10.39 9.15
N VAL A 325 25.23 9.23 9.57
CA VAL A 325 24.39 8.36 8.73
C VAL A 325 22.88 8.62 8.85
N ASP A 326 22.49 9.47 9.79
CA ASP A 326 21.09 9.83 10.07
C ASP A 326 20.63 10.92 9.07
N ASP A 327 20.40 10.49 7.83
CA ASP A 327 19.92 11.34 6.75
C ASP A 327 18.37 11.29 6.68
N PRO A 328 17.66 12.44 6.71
CA PRO A 328 16.20 12.45 6.70
C PRO A 328 15.54 11.70 5.54
N ASN A 329 16.11 11.77 4.35
CA ASN A 329 15.55 11.07 3.17
C ASN A 329 15.76 9.55 3.30
N THR A 330 16.89 9.15 3.85
CA THR A 330 17.20 7.74 4.14
C THR A 330 16.32 7.19 5.26
N PHE A 331 16.06 8.00 6.29
CA PHE A 331 15.15 7.63 7.38
C PHE A 331 13.71 7.49 6.88
N GLU A 332 13.28 8.30 5.93
CA GLU A 332 11.98 8.14 5.27
C GLU A 332 11.87 6.78 4.55
N MET A 333 12.93 6.32 3.89
CA MET A 333 12.98 4.96 3.31
C MET A 333 12.92 3.87 4.39
N PHE A 334 13.54 4.09 5.56
CA PHE A 334 13.40 3.19 6.70
C PHE A 334 11.94 3.12 7.18
N ILE A 335 11.23 4.26 7.29
CA ILE A 335 9.80 4.28 7.67
C ILE A 335 8.95 3.51 6.66
N GLN A 336 9.18 3.72 5.35
CA GLN A 336 8.49 2.94 4.31
C GLN A 336 8.71 1.43 4.52
N TYR A 337 9.94 1.02 4.85
CA TYR A 337 10.23 -0.37 5.17
C TYR A 337 9.50 -0.87 6.41
N CYS A 338 9.45 -0.08 7.48
CA CYS A 338 8.72 -0.43 8.70
C CYS A 338 7.24 -0.71 8.42
N CYS A 339 6.61 0.12 7.58
CA CYS A 339 5.19 0.03 7.24
C CYS A 339 4.88 -1.05 6.19
N PHE A 340 5.74 -1.22 5.19
CA PHE A 340 5.42 -1.99 3.98
C PHE A 340 6.37 -3.16 3.69
N ARG A 341 7.36 -3.39 4.56
CA ARG A 341 8.46 -4.35 4.35
C ARG A 341 9.24 -4.09 3.06
N ASN A 342 9.14 -2.87 2.54
CA ASN A 342 9.75 -2.44 1.29
C ASN A 342 9.92 -0.91 1.31
N TYR A 343 10.87 -0.39 0.54
CA TYR A 343 11.07 1.06 0.39
C TYR A 343 11.28 1.43 -1.07
N ALA A 344 10.82 2.60 -1.49
CA ALA A 344 11.05 3.11 -2.83
C ALA A 344 12.31 3.99 -2.84
N CYS A 345 13.06 3.92 -3.93
CA CYS A 345 14.06 4.91 -4.27
C CYS A 345 13.64 5.52 -5.61
N ASP A 346 13.85 6.81 -5.79
CA ASP A 346 13.69 7.39 -7.12
C ASP A 346 14.71 6.74 -8.07
N ASP A 347 14.25 6.22 -9.21
CA ASP A 347 15.11 5.60 -10.23
C ASP A 347 15.98 6.63 -10.99
N ILE A 348 16.38 7.71 -10.32
CA ILE A 348 17.30 8.71 -10.86
C ILE A 348 18.69 8.09 -10.84
N TYR A 349 19.10 7.54 -11.97
CA TYR A 349 20.45 7.08 -12.17
C TYR A 349 21.42 8.26 -12.27
N PRO A 350 22.60 8.19 -11.62
CA PRO A 350 23.18 7.05 -10.87
C PRO A 350 22.95 7.05 -9.35
N ASP A 351 22.20 8.00 -8.81
CA ASP A 351 22.08 8.26 -7.37
C ASP A 351 21.48 7.10 -6.57
N ILE A 352 20.77 6.18 -7.23
CA ILE A 352 20.21 4.97 -6.63
C ILE A 352 21.24 4.09 -5.89
N ILE A 353 22.49 4.01 -6.36
CA ILE A 353 23.54 3.24 -5.70
C ILE A 353 23.87 3.87 -4.34
N VAL A 354 23.96 5.20 -4.31
CA VAL A 354 24.24 5.98 -3.10
C VAL A 354 23.06 5.87 -2.13
N SER A 355 21.82 5.98 -2.60
CA SER A 355 20.63 5.82 -1.78
C SER A 355 20.58 4.45 -1.11
N HIS A 356 20.85 3.36 -1.85
CA HIS A 356 20.91 2.02 -1.27
C HIS A 356 22.07 1.84 -0.28
N ALA A 357 23.22 2.46 -0.54
CA ALA A 357 24.34 2.48 0.41
C ALA A 357 23.96 3.18 1.72
N LYS A 358 23.31 4.35 1.66
CA LYS A 358 22.82 5.07 2.84
C LYS A 358 21.79 4.25 3.62
N VAL A 359 20.83 3.62 2.94
CA VAL A 359 19.85 2.74 3.61
C VAL A 359 20.52 1.55 4.27
N TYR A 360 21.54 0.97 3.63
CA TYR A 360 22.32 -0.14 4.20
C TYR A 360 23.05 0.27 5.48
N THR A 361 23.71 1.43 5.50
CA THR A 361 24.41 1.94 6.70
C THR A 361 23.44 2.33 7.81
N LEU A 362 22.31 2.97 7.47
CA LEU A 362 21.27 3.28 8.43
C LEU A 362 20.66 2.00 9.03
N ALA A 363 20.41 0.99 8.21
CA ALA A 363 19.86 -0.29 8.67
C ALA A 363 20.82 -1.01 9.64
N GLU A 364 22.13 -0.95 9.42
CA GLU A 364 23.13 -1.45 10.37
C GLU A 364 23.07 -0.68 11.69
N ARG A 365 23.09 0.66 11.64
CA ARG A 365 23.01 1.52 12.83
C ARG A 365 21.76 1.26 13.65
N LEU A 366 20.61 1.11 12.99
CA LEU A 366 19.32 0.84 13.63
C LEU A 366 19.12 -0.64 13.99
N ASP A 367 20.11 -1.51 13.78
CA ASP A 367 20.01 -2.95 14.06
C ASP A 367 18.78 -3.58 13.37
N CYS A 368 18.64 -3.30 12.07
CA CYS A 368 17.54 -3.74 11.21
C CYS A 368 18.07 -4.62 10.06
N LEU A 369 18.59 -5.81 10.41
CA LEU A 369 19.22 -6.74 9.46
C LEU A 369 18.37 -7.06 8.21
N PRO A 370 17.03 -7.27 8.31
CA PRO A 370 16.22 -7.54 7.13
C PRO A 370 16.16 -6.37 6.13
N LEU A 371 16.24 -5.11 6.61
CA LEU A 371 16.34 -3.94 5.71
C LEU A 371 17.73 -3.86 5.08
N LYS A 372 18.78 -4.15 5.85
CA LYS A 372 20.16 -4.23 5.35
C LYS A 372 20.29 -5.25 4.21
N ASP A 373 19.70 -6.44 4.38
CA ASP A 373 19.65 -7.46 3.33
C ASP A 373 18.79 -7.03 2.13
N LEU A 374 17.67 -6.34 2.37
CA LEU A 374 16.82 -5.82 1.30
C LEU A 374 17.57 -4.78 0.45
N SER A 375 18.28 -3.85 1.07
CA SER A 375 18.98 -2.80 0.34
C SER A 375 20.13 -3.33 -0.50
N LEU A 376 20.87 -4.30 0.02
CA LEU A 376 21.87 -5.06 -0.73
C LEU A 376 21.24 -5.74 -1.96
N ARG A 377 20.15 -6.51 -1.77
CA ARG A 377 19.47 -7.18 -2.90
C ARG A 377 18.99 -6.21 -3.96
N LYS A 378 18.45 -5.05 -3.56
CA LYS A 378 17.97 -4.03 -4.50
C LYS A 378 19.10 -3.42 -5.31
N VAL A 379 20.22 -3.07 -4.68
CA VAL A 379 21.36 -2.51 -5.43
C VAL A 379 21.99 -3.56 -6.34
N THR A 380 22.09 -4.82 -5.92
CA THR A 380 22.58 -5.91 -6.77
C THR A 380 21.69 -6.09 -7.99
N SER A 381 20.37 -6.24 -7.79
CA SER A 381 19.42 -6.34 -8.90
C SER A 381 19.47 -5.14 -9.83
N PHE A 382 19.68 -3.92 -9.29
CA PHE A 382 19.84 -2.72 -10.09
C PHE A 382 21.08 -2.79 -10.98
N LEU A 383 22.23 -3.16 -10.41
CA LEU A 383 23.51 -3.28 -11.10
C LEU A 383 23.49 -4.39 -12.17
N ASP A 384 22.88 -5.53 -11.87
CA ASP A 384 22.77 -6.66 -12.80
C ASP A 384 21.83 -6.36 -13.99
N SER A 385 20.76 -5.60 -13.74
CA SER A 385 19.75 -5.29 -14.77
C SER A 385 20.21 -4.27 -15.82
N ARG A 386 21.27 -3.50 -15.55
CA ARG A 386 21.73 -2.44 -16.44
C ARG A 386 23.05 -2.80 -17.10
N ASN A 387 23.13 -2.50 -18.39
CA ASN A 387 24.42 -2.36 -19.05
C ASN A 387 25.03 -1.04 -18.55
N ILE A 388 25.78 -1.13 -17.44
CA ILE A 388 26.36 0.04 -16.80
C ILE A 388 27.38 0.66 -17.75
N ASN A 389 26.96 1.74 -18.40
CA ASN A 389 27.88 2.66 -19.04
C ASN A 389 28.63 3.36 -17.91
N SER A 390 29.88 2.97 -17.72
CA SER A 390 30.83 3.58 -16.80
C SER A 390 31.20 4.99 -17.27
N ASP A 391 30.23 5.88 -17.25
CA ASP A 391 30.39 7.30 -17.48
C ASP A 391 30.87 8.01 -16.20
N GLU A 392 31.14 9.30 -16.31
CA GLU A 392 31.60 10.11 -15.18
C GLU A 392 30.59 10.12 -14.03
N LYS A 393 29.28 10.13 -14.33
CA LYS A 393 28.22 10.12 -13.33
C LYS A 393 28.26 8.83 -12.51
N PHE A 394 28.39 7.69 -13.17
CA PHE A 394 28.56 6.40 -12.51
C PHE A 394 29.81 6.38 -11.62
N SER A 395 30.94 6.88 -12.11
CA SER A 395 32.18 6.97 -11.33
C SER A 395 32.01 7.79 -10.06
N VAL A 396 31.31 8.92 -10.14
CA VAL A 396 31.01 9.78 -8.97
C VAL A 396 30.09 9.06 -7.98
N ALA A 397 29.01 8.43 -8.45
CA ALA A 397 28.09 7.71 -7.58
C ALA A 397 28.74 6.49 -6.91
N LEU A 398 29.54 5.72 -7.64
CA LEU A 398 30.30 4.60 -7.10
C LEU A 398 31.29 5.06 -6.03
N SER A 399 32.04 6.14 -6.31
CA SER A 399 32.97 6.75 -5.36
C SER A 399 32.27 7.20 -4.07
N THR A 400 31.10 7.83 -4.22
CA THR A 400 30.28 8.27 -3.09
C THR A 400 29.74 7.09 -2.29
N ALA A 401 29.27 6.03 -2.94
CA ALA A 401 28.81 4.81 -2.28
C ALA A 401 29.95 4.09 -1.54
N VAL A 402 31.15 4.04 -2.11
CA VAL A 402 32.35 3.51 -1.44
C VAL A 402 32.63 4.29 -0.16
N LYS A 403 32.64 5.63 -0.23
CA LYS A 403 32.79 6.48 0.94
C LYS A 403 31.77 6.13 2.03
N VAL A 404 30.47 6.16 1.69
CA VAL A 404 29.37 5.88 2.64
C VAL A 404 29.52 4.51 3.29
N ILE A 405 29.78 3.46 2.51
CA ILE A 405 29.89 2.10 3.05
C ILE A 405 31.15 1.94 3.89
N TYR A 406 32.32 2.31 3.37
CA TYR A 406 33.60 2.02 4.05
C TYR A 406 33.80 2.86 5.32
N GLU A 407 33.22 4.05 5.41
CA GLU A 407 33.27 4.87 6.64
C GLU A 407 32.36 4.32 7.75
N ASN A 408 31.29 3.59 7.39
CA ASN A 408 30.21 3.26 8.33
C ASN A 408 29.98 1.76 8.57
N THR A 409 30.68 0.88 7.86
CA THR A 409 30.56 -0.58 8.01
C THR A 409 31.89 -1.18 8.45
N TYR A 410 32.37 -0.83 9.65
CA TYR A 410 33.62 -1.40 10.15
C TYR A 410 33.51 -2.93 10.28
N GLU A 411 34.50 -3.65 9.77
CA GLU A 411 34.68 -5.03 10.18
C GLU A 411 34.93 -4.99 11.68
N ALA A 412 34.03 -5.60 12.47
CA ALA A 412 34.26 -5.76 13.89
C ALA A 412 35.69 -6.30 14.05
N PRO A 413 36.58 -5.66 14.82
CA PRO A 413 37.95 -6.11 15.00
C PRO A 413 37.90 -7.45 15.73
N GLY A 414 37.69 -8.51 14.95
CA GLY A 414 37.34 -9.81 15.45
C GLY A 414 38.58 -10.43 16.01
N ASN A 415 38.78 -10.32 17.33
CA ASN A 415 39.57 -11.20 18.19
C ASN A 415 40.70 -11.93 17.45
N THR A 416 41.56 -11.19 16.76
CA THR A 416 42.67 -11.74 15.98
C THR A 416 43.76 -12.13 16.97
N THR A 417 43.50 -13.20 17.73
CA THR A 417 44.58 -13.96 18.34
C THR A 417 45.37 -14.50 17.17
N GLN A 418 46.53 -13.90 16.93
CA GLN A 418 47.42 -14.10 15.80
C GLN A 418 47.82 -15.59 15.68
N SER A 419 47.01 -16.39 14.99
CA SER A 419 47.43 -17.72 14.53
C SER A 419 47.80 -17.59 13.06
N ALA A 420 49.10 -17.58 12.80
CA ALA A 420 49.73 -17.17 11.54
C ALA A 420 49.57 -18.14 10.35
N SER A 421 48.52 -18.96 10.31
CA SER A 421 48.35 -19.97 9.24
C SER A 421 46.91 -20.20 8.77
N VAL A 422 46.03 -19.20 8.92
CA VAL A 422 44.63 -19.34 8.48
C VAL A 422 44.49 -18.99 6.99
N ASN A 423 43.94 -19.95 6.22
CA ASN A 423 43.71 -19.92 4.78
C ASN A 423 43.05 -18.62 4.29
N GLN A 424 43.62 -18.00 3.25
CA GLN A 424 43.11 -16.75 2.62
C GLN A 424 41.63 -16.83 2.20
N GLU A 425 41.09 -18.02 1.89
CA GLU A 425 39.67 -18.19 1.54
C GLU A 425 38.72 -17.89 2.71
N THR A 426 39.12 -18.15 3.96
CA THR A 426 38.26 -17.86 5.13
C THR A 426 38.17 -16.37 5.47
N LYS A 427 39.08 -15.54 4.95
CA LYS A 427 39.09 -14.10 5.24
C LYS A 427 37.97 -13.33 4.50
N PHE A 428 37.53 -13.82 3.35
CA PHE A 428 36.42 -13.21 2.60
C PHE A 428 35.04 -13.47 3.23
N ALA A 429 34.91 -14.53 4.03
CA ALA A 429 33.62 -14.90 4.62
C ALA A 429 33.15 -13.91 5.70
N SER A 430 34.06 -13.13 6.28
CA SER A 430 33.75 -12.09 7.27
C SER A 430 33.59 -10.69 6.68
N THR A 431 33.93 -10.49 5.41
CA THR A 431 33.87 -9.17 4.78
C THR A 431 32.41 -8.78 4.51
N ASP A 432 32.07 -7.52 4.80
CA ASP A 432 30.73 -6.99 4.55
C ASP A 432 30.35 -7.15 3.06
N LYS A 433 29.16 -7.69 2.82
CA LYS A 433 28.71 -8.07 1.47
C LYS A 433 28.59 -6.87 0.53
N PHE A 434 28.23 -5.69 1.06
CA PHE A 434 28.11 -4.48 0.24
C PHE A 434 29.49 -3.96 -0.15
N ARG A 435 30.48 -4.02 0.76
CA ARG A 435 31.89 -3.69 0.44
C ARG A 435 32.43 -4.53 -0.72
N LEU A 436 32.15 -5.84 -0.70
CA LEU A 436 32.54 -6.77 -1.77
C LEU A 436 31.82 -6.46 -3.09
N LEU A 437 30.52 -6.17 -3.05
CA LEU A 437 29.75 -5.79 -4.24
C LEU A 437 30.36 -4.56 -4.92
N LEU A 438 30.67 -3.50 -4.16
CA LEU A 438 31.27 -2.29 -4.72
C LEU A 438 32.66 -2.54 -5.31
N ALA A 439 33.50 -3.33 -4.64
CA ALA A 439 34.82 -3.70 -5.15
C ALA A 439 34.73 -4.53 -6.44
N HIS A 440 33.76 -5.45 -6.51
CA HIS A 440 33.51 -6.27 -7.69
C HIS A 440 33.07 -5.45 -8.89
N VAL A 441 32.09 -4.56 -8.70
CA VAL A 441 31.63 -3.64 -9.75
C VAL A 441 32.78 -2.73 -10.21
N ALA A 442 33.58 -2.22 -9.27
CA ALA A 442 34.74 -1.40 -9.60
C ALA A 442 35.80 -2.19 -10.40
N ALA A 443 36.05 -3.46 -10.06
CA ALA A 443 36.98 -4.33 -10.78
C ALA A 443 36.54 -4.54 -12.23
N ALA A 444 35.26 -4.84 -12.45
CA ALA A 444 34.68 -5.05 -13.77
C ALA A 444 34.79 -3.83 -14.70
N HIS A 445 34.84 -2.62 -14.12
CA HIS A 445 34.92 -1.35 -14.87
C HIS A 445 36.25 -0.59 -14.70
N LEU A 446 37.28 -1.23 -14.13
CA LEU A 446 38.51 -0.56 -13.67
C LEU A 446 39.22 0.25 -14.75
N LEU A 447 39.31 -0.28 -15.99
CA LEU A 447 40.00 0.39 -17.10
C LEU A 447 39.42 1.76 -17.44
N ARG A 448 38.10 1.94 -17.25
CA ARG A 448 37.39 3.19 -17.50
C ARG A 448 37.35 4.04 -16.22
N LEU A 449 37.05 3.44 -15.07
CA LEU A 449 37.01 4.14 -13.78
C LEU A 449 38.33 4.85 -13.44
N ARG A 450 39.49 4.26 -13.75
CA ARG A 450 40.80 4.87 -13.53
C ARG A 450 41.08 6.14 -14.34
N GLN A 451 40.23 6.47 -15.32
CA GLN A 451 40.34 7.72 -16.10
C GLN A 451 39.68 8.89 -15.37
N HIS A 452 38.87 8.63 -14.34
CA HIS A 452 38.16 9.64 -13.57
C HIS A 452 38.91 9.97 -12.28
N LEU A 453 39.19 11.26 -12.06
CA LEU A 453 39.94 11.75 -10.90
C LEU A 453 39.26 11.38 -9.56
N THR A 454 37.92 11.41 -9.51
CA THR A 454 37.13 11.09 -8.31
C THR A 454 37.34 9.64 -7.84
N PHE A 455 37.43 8.70 -8.78
CA PHE A 455 37.71 7.31 -8.46
C PHE A 455 39.15 7.11 -7.98
N ILE A 456 40.13 7.77 -8.60
CA ILE A 456 41.53 7.73 -8.16
C ILE A 456 41.65 8.24 -6.72
N GLN A 457 41.01 9.37 -6.42
CA GLN A 457 40.97 9.94 -5.07
C GLN A 457 40.36 8.95 -4.08
N THR A 458 39.21 8.37 -4.40
CA THR A 458 38.54 7.36 -3.56
C THR A 458 39.42 6.15 -3.30
N HIS A 459 40.08 5.62 -4.34
CA HIS A 459 41.02 4.51 -4.20
C HIS A 459 42.17 4.83 -3.24
N CYS A 460 42.71 6.05 -3.29
CA CYS A 460 43.75 6.50 -2.37
C CYS A 460 43.23 6.75 -0.94
N SER A 461 42.00 7.25 -0.79
CA SER A 461 41.40 7.57 0.51
C SER A 461 40.91 6.35 1.29
N TYR A 462 40.61 5.24 0.62
CA TYR A 462 40.09 4.02 1.26
C TYR A 462 40.98 2.80 0.95
N PRO A 463 42.08 2.58 1.70
CA PRO A 463 43.02 1.48 1.44
C PRO A 463 42.40 0.08 1.50
N GLU A 464 41.39 -0.12 2.34
CA GLU A 464 40.64 -1.39 2.41
C GLU A 464 39.91 -1.68 1.10
N PHE A 465 39.27 -0.67 0.51
CA PHE A 465 38.64 -0.77 -0.80
C PHE A 465 39.67 -1.08 -1.89
N ALA A 466 40.81 -0.38 -1.89
CA ALA A 466 41.92 -0.65 -2.81
C ALA A 466 42.44 -2.09 -2.68
N ASN A 467 42.57 -2.60 -1.45
CA ASN A 467 42.99 -3.97 -1.19
C ASN A 467 41.97 -4.99 -1.74
N HIS A 468 40.67 -4.78 -1.50
CA HIS A 468 39.63 -5.64 -2.07
C HIS A 468 39.66 -5.63 -3.60
N LEU A 469 39.81 -4.45 -4.20
CA LEU A 469 39.91 -4.29 -5.66
C LEU A 469 41.12 -5.04 -6.24
N ILE A 470 42.31 -4.87 -5.66
CA ILE A 470 43.54 -5.54 -6.10
C ILE A 470 43.39 -7.06 -6.01
N GLN A 471 42.83 -7.58 -4.91
CA GLN A 471 42.63 -9.02 -4.73
C GLN A 471 41.70 -9.61 -5.79
N LEU A 472 40.62 -8.90 -6.15
CA LEU A 472 39.70 -9.34 -7.19
C LEU A 472 40.36 -9.33 -8.58
N VAL A 473 41.15 -8.30 -8.88
CA VAL A 473 41.89 -8.19 -10.16
C VAL A 473 42.98 -9.26 -10.29
N GLN A 474 43.72 -9.54 -9.22
CA GLN A 474 44.80 -10.53 -9.21
C GLN A 474 44.32 -11.95 -9.45
N LYS A 475 43.11 -12.28 -9.01
CA LYS A 475 42.52 -13.60 -9.20
C LYS A 475 42.19 -13.89 -10.67
N GLY A 476 42.16 -12.88 -11.55
CA GLY A 476 41.90 -13.06 -12.97
C GLY A 476 40.56 -13.72 -13.28
N GLU A 477 39.63 -13.70 -12.31
CA GLU A 477 38.39 -14.44 -12.39
C GLU A 477 37.42 -13.70 -13.33
N ASP A 478 37.04 -14.38 -14.42
CA ASP A 478 35.77 -14.13 -15.11
C ASP A 478 34.64 -14.53 -14.14
N MET A 479 34.31 -13.63 -13.21
CA MET A 479 33.32 -13.88 -12.16
C MET A 479 31.90 -13.62 -12.69
N GLU A 480 31.03 -14.63 -12.60
CA GLU A 480 29.60 -14.50 -12.85
C GLU A 480 28.88 -14.44 -11.49
N MET A 481 28.22 -13.33 -11.19
CA MET A 481 27.38 -13.19 -9.99
C MET A 481 26.12 -14.02 -10.18
N ASP A 482 25.92 -15.09 -9.39
CA ASP A 482 24.59 -15.69 -9.31
C ASP A 482 23.71 -14.86 -8.37
N GLY A 483 22.39 -14.84 -8.63
CA GLY A 483 21.42 -14.06 -7.84
C GLY A 483 21.30 -14.49 -6.37
N GLU A 484 22.09 -15.46 -5.90
CA GLU A 484 22.19 -15.88 -4.51
C GLU A 484 23.50 -15.43 -3.82
N PHE A 485 24.32 -14.60 -4.46
CA PHE A 485 25.63 -14.18 -3.94
C PHE A 485 26.62 -15.34 -3.73
N LYS A 486 26.44 -16.48 -4.41
CA LYS A 486 27.47 -17.53 -4.42
C LYS A 486 28.45 -17.22 -5.55
N LEU A 487 29.70 -17.00 -5.17
CA LEU A 487 30.82 -16.91 -6.11
C LEU A 487 30.94 -18.24 -6.86
N LYS A 488 30.42 -18.28 -8.09
CA LYS A 488 30.73 -19.37 -9.03
C LYS A 488 32.00 -18.99 -9.76
N ILE A 489 33.09 -19.62 -9.36
CA ILE A 489 34.35 -19.58 -10.10
C ILE A 489 34.08 -20.28 -11.44
N ARG A 490 34.10 -19.51 -12.53
CA ARG A 490 34.08 -20.08 -13.88
C ARG A 490 35.41 -20.80 -14.05
N LYS A 491 35.41 -22.13 -13.89
CA LYS A 491 36.59 -22.94 -14.17
C LYS A 491 36.93 -22.78 -15.67
N PRO A 492 38.21 -22.55 -16.01
CA PRO A 492 38.64 -22.38 -17.40
C PRO A 492 38.33 -23.60 -18.27
#